data_AF-A0A354D5N8-F1
#
_entry.id   AF-A0A354D5N8-F1
#
_cell.length_a   1.000
_cell.length_b   1.000
_cell.length_c   1.000
_cell.angle_alpha   90.00
_cell.angle_beta   90.00
_cell.angle_gamma   90.00
#
_symmetry.space_group_name_H-M   'P 1'
#
loop_
_entity.id
_entity.type
_entity.pdbx_description
1 polymer ?
#
loop_
_entity_poly.entity_id
_entity_poly.type
_entity_poly.pdbx_seq_one_letter_code
_entity_poly.pdbx_strand_id
1 'polypeptide(L)'
;MTKTNRIRASFILGAAILTGAGYLWNTSLETAPEKKQEKSKPKQEEMKETASSETPYEYVVVNDNGYLTVYQKDLKTVYFQTDIPYAELHTELQEKIDQGYLIQDAEELYDFLENYSS
;
A
#
# COMPACT_ATOMS: atom_id res chain seq x y z
N MET A 1 22.04 1.47 39.86
CA MET A 1 20.82 1.37 40.70
C MET A 1 19.77 2.34 40.17
N THR A 2 18.52 1.90 40.17
CA THR A 2 17.37 2.27 39.34
C THR A 2 16.64 3.57 39.75
N LYS A 3 15.99 4.26 38.79
CA LYS A 3 14.54 4.50 38.83
C LYS A 3 13.96 5.16 37.58
N THR A 4 12.89 4.52 37.10
CA THR A 4 11.97 4.82 35.99
C THR A 4 10.90 5.85 36.39
N ASN A 5 10.29 6.49 35.37
CA ASN A 5 8.87 6.89 35.19
C ASN A 5 8.72 8.37 34.80
N ARG A 6 8.37 8.74 33.55
CA ARG A 6 7.08 8.57 32.82
C ARG A 6 5.87 9.17 33.55
N ILE A 7 5.55 10.41 33.19
CA ILE A 7 4.40 11.22 33.60
C ILE A 7 4.03 12.06 32.35
N ARG A 8 2.85 12.11 31.75
CA ARG A 8 1.53 11.49 31.92
C ARG A 8 0.83 11.58 30.55
N ALA A 9 0.39 10.45 30.00
CA ALA A 9 -0.58 10.42 28.92
C ALA A 9 -1.94 10.84 29.49
N SER A 10 -2.55 11.89 28.94
CA SER A 10 -3.92 12.29 29.26
C SER A 10 -4.48 13.11 28.10
N PHE A 11 -5.11 12.46 27.14
CA PHE A 11 -6.13 13.11 26.31
C PHE A 11 -7.38 12.26 26.29
N ILE A 12 -8.49 12.97 26.48
CA ILE A 12 -9.72 12.54 27.12
C ILE A 12 -10.70 11.97 26.09
N LEU A 13 -11.41 10.94 26.56
CA LEU A 13 -12.62 10.27 26.10
C LEU A 13 -13.67 11.14 25.34
N GLY A 14 -14.30 10.54 24.33
CA GLY A 14 -15.65 10.90 23.83
C GLY A 14 -15.78 10.65 22.32
N ALA A 15 -16.76 9.94 21.77
CA ALA A 15 -17.95 9.30 22.30
C ALA A 15 -18.41 8.21 21.31
N ALA A 16 -19.05 7.17 21.83
CA ALA A 16 -19.74 6.14 21.06
C ALA A 16 -21.03 6.70 20.43
N ILE A 17 -21.25 6.44 19.13
CA ILE A 17 -22.60 6.38 18.55
C ILE A 17 -22.67 5.14 17.65
N LEU A 18 -23.27 4.09 18.21
CA LEU A 18 -23.83 2.93 17.52
C LEU A 18 -25.32 3.20 17.28
N THR A 19 -25.74 3.16 16.01
CA THR A 19 -27.06 2.72 15.46
C THR A 19 -27.08 3.21 14.01
N GLY A 20 -27.13 2.37 12.99
CA GLY A 20 -28.25 1.47 12.72
C GLY A 20 -29.13 2.09 11.64
N ALA A 21 -28.74 1.92 10.37
CA ALA A 21 -29.59 2.17 9.21
C ALA A 21 -29.08 1.33 8.03
N GLY A 22 -29.24 0.00 8.18
CA GLY A 22 -29.52 -0.82 7.01
C GLY A 22 -30.92 -0.53 6.52
N TYR A 23 -31.15 -0.83 5.23
CA TYR A 23 -32.36 -0.72 4.43
C TYR A 23 -32.49 0.53 3.57
N LEU A 24 -32.77 0.24 2.28
CA LEU A 24 -33.05 1.12 1.16
C LEU A 24 -31.73 1.71 0.59
N TRP A 25 -31.09 1.13 -0.43
CA TRP A 25 -31.61 0.96 -1.78
C TRP A 25 -31.18 -0.38 -2.38
N ASN A 26 -32.11 -1.32 -2.53
CA ASN A 26 -31.97 -2.42 -3.48
C ASN A 26 -33.28 -2.51 -4.26
N THR A 27 -33.41 -1.62 -5.24
CA THR A 27 -34.42 -1.70 -6.29
C THR A 27 -33.68 -1.79 -7.62
N SER A 28 -33.55 -3.02 -8.10
CA SER A 28 -33.85 -3.43 -9.48
C SER A 28 -33.53 -2.42 -10.60
N LEU A 29 -32.56 -2.73 -11.46
CA LEU A 29 -32.82 -3.32 -12.78
C LEU A 29 -31.53 -3.40 -13.62
N GLU A 30 -31.15 -4.65 -13.88
CA GLU A 30 -30.65 -5.18 -15.15
C GLU A 30 -30.23 -4.17 -16.23
N THR A 31 -28.93 -3.99 -16.41
CA THR A 31 -28.28 -3.79 -17.71
C THR A 31 -26.77 -3.98 -17.55
N ALA A 32 -26.26 -5.14 -17.98
CA ALA A 32 -24.88 -5.27 -18.46
C ALA A 32 -24.84 -4.79 -19.92
N PRO A 33 -23.69 -4.35 -20.50
CA PRO A 33 -22.33 -4.67 -20.08
C PRO A 33 -21.32 -3.52 -20.19
N GLU A 34 -20.55 -3.21 -19.15
CA GLU A 34 -19.13 -2.89 -19.34
C GLU A 34 -18.35 -3.06 -18.03
N LYS A 35 -17.24 -3.77 -18.13
CA LYS A 35 -16.30 -4.10 -17.08
C LYS A 35 -15.55 -2.82 -16.67
N LYS A 36 -16.12 -2.02 -15.77
CA LYS A 36 -15.38 -1.00 -15.02
C LYS A 36 -15.80 -1.03 -13.56
N GLN A 37 -14.76 -1.15 -12.73
CA GLN A 37 -14.68 -0.73 -11.34
C GLN A 37 -15.81 -1.21 -10.42
N GLU A 38 -15.44 -2.05 -9.46
CA GLU A 38 -15.22 -1.61 -8.07
C GLU A 38 -15.04 -2.86 -7.19
N LYS A 39 -14.25 -2.72 -6.13
CA LYS A 39 -14.68 -3.00 -4.75
C LYS A 39 -13.68 -3.79 -3.91
N SER A 40 -12.93 -2.98 -3.15
CA SER A 40 -12.83 -3.02 -1.68
C SER A 40 -11.82 -3.99 -1.06
N LYS A 41 -11.09 -3.63 0.01
CA LYS A 41 -11.33 -2.64 1.07
C LYS A 41 -9.97 -2.29 1.74
N PRO A 42 -9.84 -1.13 2.40
CA PRO A 42 -8.59 -0.65 2.96
C PRO A 42 -8.32 -1.33 4.30
N LYS A 43 -7.11 -1.85 4.47
CA LYS A 43 -6.55 -2.12 5.79
C LYS A 43 -5.33 -1.21 5.95
N GLN A 44 -5.59 -0.08 6.58
CA GLN A 44 -4.54 0.69 7.23
C GLN A 44 -3.85 -0.23 8.24
N GLU A 45 -2.61 -0.61 7.96
CA GLU A 45 -1.64 -0.98 8.98
C GLU A 45 -0.47 -0.02 8.80
N GLU A 46 -0.51 1.02 9.63
CA GLU A 46 0.59 1.82 10.17
C GLU A 46 1.99 1.26 9.86
N MET A 47 2.52 1.55 8.67
CA MET A 47 3.94 1.37 8.39
C MET A 47 4.66 2.67 8.70
N LYS A 48 4.91 2.83 10.00
CA LYS A 48 6.10 3.46 10.59
C LYS A 48 6.98 4.19 9.58
N GLU A 49 6.79 5.52 9.52
CA GLU A 49 7.78 6.47 8.98
C GLU A 49 9.14 6.15 9.62
N THR A 50 9.93 5.34 8.93
CA THR A 50 11.32 5.12 9.27
C THR A 50 12.09 6.00 8.33
N ALA A 51 12.47 7.17 8.84
CA ALA A 51 13.40 8.08 8.22
C ALA A 51 14.58 7.29 7.64
N SER A 52 14.74 7.30 6.31
CA SER A 52 15.92 6.75 5.67
C SER A 52 16.23 7.52 4.39
N SER A 53 17.29 8.33 4.49
CA SER A 53 18.13 8.89 3.41
C SER A 53 17.45 9.66 2.27
N GLU A 54 17.88 10.93 2.12
CA GLU A 54 17.55 11.87 1.04
C GLU A 54 18.05 11.45 -0.36
N THR A 55 17.95 10.18 -0.73
CA THR A 55 18.12 9.76 -2.12
C THR A 55 16.85 10.16 -2.88
N PRO A 56 16.93 10.99 -3.94
CA PRO A 56 15.76 11.35 -4.71
C PRO A 56 15.21 10.09 -5.38
N TYR A 57 13.99 9.69 -5.03
CA TYR A 57 13.25 8.61 -5.69
C TYR A 57 11.88 9.12 -6.11
N GLU A 58 11.40 8.62 -7.26
CA GLU A 58 10.07 8.94 -7.79
C GLU A 58 9.09 7.79 -7.62
N TYR A 59 9.59 6.56 -7.57
CA TYR A 59 8.76 5.35 -7.53
C TYR A 59 9.18 4.42 -6.40
N VAL A 60 8.22 3.65 -5.90
CA VAL A 60 8.46 2.60 -4.92
C VAL A 60 7.74 1.33 -5.35
N VAL A 61 8.46 0.22 -5.40
CA VAL A 61 7.89 -1.10 -5.72
C VAL A 61 7.66 -1.85 -4.41
N VAL A 62 6.42 -2.32 -4.23
CA VAL A 62 5.98 -3.10 -3.08
C VAL A 62 5.23 -4.34 -3.54
N ASN A 63 5.11 -5.32 -2.65
CA ASN A 63 4.20 -6.44 -2.83
C ASN A 63 2.78 -6.00 -2.44
N ASP A 64 1.86 -5.99 -3.41
CA ASP A 64 0.44 -5.77 -3.16
C ASP A 64 -0.34 -6.95 -3.74
N ASN A 65 -1.10 -7.63 -2.87
CA ASN A 65 -1.91 -8.79 -3.23
C ASN A 65 -1.14 -9.93 -3.93
N GLY A 66 0.16 -10.09 -3.64
CA GLY A 66 0.99 -11.16 -4.20
C GLY A 66 1.68 -10.81 -5.52
N TYR A 67 1.51 -9.58 -6.01
CA TYR A 67 2.11 -9.08 -7.24
C TYR A 67 2.91 -7.81 -6.96
N LEU A 68 3.91 -7.54 -7.80
CA LEU A 68 4.62 -6.27 -7.71
C LEU A 68 3.72 -5.13 -8.16
N THR A 69 3.61 -4.10 -7.32
CA THR A 69 2.87 -2.88 -7.62
C THR A 69 3.79 -1.68 -7.41
N VAL A 70 3.78 -0.79 -8.40
CA VAL A 70 4.58 0.43 -8.42
C VAL A 70 3.73 1.59 -7.93
N TYR A 71 4.15 2.20 -6.84
CA TYR A 71 3.57 3.43 -6.29
C TYR A 71 4.44 4.63 -6.66
N GLN A 72 3.83 5.81 -6.68
CA GLN A 72 4.59 7.05 -6.68
C GLN A 72 5.29 7.26 -5.33
N LYS A 73 6.19 8.24 -5.26
CA LYS A 73 6.90 8.64 -4.03
C LYS A 73 6.01 8.93 -2.82
N ASP A 74 4.71 9.15 -3.02
CA ASP A 74 3.74 9.38 -1.96
C ASP A 74 3.26 8.09 -1.26
N LEU A 75 3.65 6.90 -1.77
CA LEU A 75 3.23 5.57 -1.31
C LEU A 75 1.70 5.38 -1.22
N LYS A 76 0.95 6.20 -1.97
CA LYS A 76 -0.51 6.23 -1.93
C LYS A 76 -1.09 6.09 -3.32
N THR A 77 -0.48 6.76 -4.29
CA THR A 77 -0.92 6.74 -5.68
C THR A 77 -0.25 5.57 -6.38
N VAL A 78 -1.05 4.57 -6.76
CA VAL A 78 -0.59 3.49 -7.65
C VAL A 78 -0.25 4.11 -9.00
N TYR A 79 1.00 3.95 -9.41
CA TYR A 79 1.49 4.36 -10.72
C TYR A 79 1.24 3.26 -11.76
N PHE A 80 1.63 2.02 -11.44
CA PHE A 80 1.52 0.90 -12.36
C PHE A 80 1.35 -0.42 -11.59
N GLN A 81 0.40 -1.24 -12.01
CA GLN A 81 0.22 -2.58 -11.46
C GLN A 81 0.82 -3.59 -12.44
N THR A 82 1.70 -4.45 -11.94
CA THR A 82 2.35 -5.47 -12.76
C THR A 82 1.66 -6.82 -12.55
N ASP A 83 1.81 -7.72 -13.53
CA ASP A 83 1.42 -9.13 -13.41
C ASP A 83 2.58 -10.01 -12.91
N ILE A 84 3.68 -9.41 -12.43
CA ILE A 84 4.86 -10.14 -11.95
C ILE A 84 4.56 -10.67 -10.53
N PRO A 85 4.54 -12.00 -10.33
CA PRO A 85 4.23 -12.58 -9.03
C PRO A 85 5.41 -12.43 -8.06
N TYR A 86 5.15 -11.87 -6.87
CA TYR A 86 6.17 -11.68 -5.84
C TYR A 86 6.84 -13.00 -5.42
N ALA A 87 6.08 -14.08 -5.39
CA ALA A 87 6.55 -15.39 -4.96
C ALA A 87 7.60 -16.02 -5.88
N GLU A 88 7.70 -15.59 -7.14
CA GLU A 88 8.67 -16.11 -8.11
C GLU A 88 10.00 -15.33 -8.10
N LEU A 89 10.05 -14.22 -7.37
CA LEU A 89 11.25 -13.42 -7.22
C LEU A 89 12.28 -14.10 -6.32
N HIS A 90 13.56 -13.79 -6.54
CA HIS A 90 14.63 -14.23 -5.66
C HIS A 90 14.50 -13.61 -4.26
N THR A 91 14.90 -14.35 -3.22
CA THR A 91 14.75 -13.95 -1.81
C THR A 91 15.38 -12.58 -1.50
N GLU A 92 16.56 -12.29 -2.06
CA GLU A 92 17.21 -10.97 -1.86
C GLU A 92 16.37 -9.81 -2.41
N LEU A 93 15.66 -10.04 -3.51
CA LEU A 93 14.78 -9.02 -4.08
C LEU A 93 13.50 -8.90 -3.26
N GLN A 94 12.92 -10.01 -2.83
CA GLN A 94 11.75 -10.02 -1.94
C GLN A 94 11.99 -9.17 -0.69
N GLU A 95 13.16 -9.32 -0.05
CA GLU A 95 13.55 -8.50 1.11
C GLU A 95 13.63 -7.00 0.78
N LYS A 96 14.13 -6.63 -0.41
CA LYS A 96 14.15 -5.23 -0.86
C LYS A 96 12.75 -4.68 -1.11
N ILE A 97 11.88 -5.48 -1.73
CA ILE A 97 10.49 -5.12 -1.99
C ILE A 97 9.73 -4.93 -0.66
N ASP A 98 9.97 -5.80 0.33
CA ASP A 98 9.35 -5.70 1.66
C ASP A 98 9.80 -4.46 2.44
N GLN A 99 11.00 -3.96 2.15
CA GLN A 99 11.51 -2.69 2.69
C GLN A 99 11.04 -1.46 1.91
N GLY A 100 10.33 -1.64 0.80
CA GLY A 100 9.98 -0.60 -0.16
C GLY A 100 11.15 -0.31 -1.10
N TYR A 101 11.16 -0.98 -2.24
CA TYR A 101 12.26 -0.85 -3.21
C TYR A 101 12.13 0.48 -3.96
N LEU A 102 13.08 1.39 -3.71
CA LEU A 102 13.07 2.75 -4.24
C LEU A 102 13.71 2.80 -5.63
N ILE A 103 13.05 3.47 -6.57
CA ILE A 103 13.51 3.66 -7.94
C ILE A 103 13.55 5.16 -8.25
N GLN A 104 14.64 5.62 -8.86
CA GLN A 104 14.93 7.04 -9.03
C GLN A 104 14.02 7.69 -10.08
N ASP A 105 13.86 7.04 -11.23
CA ASP A 105 13.12 7.56 -12.37
C ASP A 105 12.44 6.46 -13.19
N ALA A 106 11.76 6.85 -14.27
CA ALA A 106 11.01 5.93 -15.11
C ALA A 106 11.91 5.00 -15.94
N GLU A 107 13.12 5.43 -16.31
CA GLU A 107 14.05 4.61 -17.09
C GLU A 107 14.51 3.42 -16.26
N GLU A 108 14.98 3.67 -15.03
CA GLU A 108 15.36 2.62 -14.08
C GLU A 108 14.17 1.71 -13.74
N LEU A 109 12.94 2.24 -13.68
CA LEU A 109 11.74 1.45 -13.48
C LEU A 109 11.50 0.47 -14.62
N TYR A 110 11.56 0.93 -15.87
CA TYR A 110 11.32 0.06 -17.02
C TYR A 110 12.43 -0.97 -17.20
N ASP A 111 13.69 -0.59 -16.98
CA ASP A 111 14.82 -1.52 -16.97
C ASP A 111 14.63 -2.61 -15.90
N PHE A 112 14.18 -2.22 -14.71
CA PHE A 112 13.82 -3.17 -13.65
C PHE A 112 12.73 -4.13 -14.13
N LEU A 113 11.63 -3.62 -14.69
CA LEU A 113 10.50 -4.45 -15.13
C LEU A 113 10.85 -5.37 -16.31
N GLU A 114 11.71 -4.93 -17.24
CA GLU A 114 12.15 -5.73 -18.39
C GLU A 114 12.84 -7.02 -17.93
N ASN A 115 13.69 -6.93 -16.90
CA ASN A 115 14.40 -8.08 -16.34
C ASN A 115 13.46 -9.18 -15.77
N TYR A 116 12.20 -8.82 -15.47
CA TYR A 116 11.22 -9.73 -14.88
C TYR A 116 9.97 -9.94 -15.77
N SER A 117 9.89 -9.24 -16.91
CA SER A 117 8.87 -9.39 -17.93
C SER A 117 9.32 -10.39 -19.00
N SER A 118 9.43 -11.67 -18.62
CA SER A 118 9.67 -12.79 -19.56
C SER A 118 8.37 -13.42 -20.06
#